data_AF-A0A8J5PMJ2-F1
#
_entry.id   AF-A0A8J5PMJ2-F1
#
_cell.length_a   1.000
_cell.length_b   1.000
_cell.length_c   1.000
_cell.angle_alpha   90.00
_cell.angle_beta   90.00
_cell.angle_gamma   90.00
#
_symmetry.space_group_name_H-M   'P 1'
#
loop_
_entity.id
_entity.type
_entity.pdbx_description
1 polymer ?
#
loop_
_entity_poly.entity_id
_entity_poly.type
_entity_poly.pdbx_seq_one_letter_code
_entity_poly.pdbx_strand_id
1 'polypeptide(L)'
;MLPLTEVLGKLDDKRIGLLGQIKQGLEDLRNTLSTERFCAARNSYSCPPLTLGSLVQMMHGTENDQDSPLIAPFHMWSVSQVVGMVQLWPELIPFHHAYKRFGSRFVNPNNGQMYPCSIKGRTVPVFDNVEQAIQNLRFADFQG
;
A
#
# COMPACT_ATOMS: atom_id res chain seq x y z
N MET A 1 3.67 9.05 -36.40
CA MET A 1 2.47 8.54 -35.70
C MET A 1 2.92 7.38 -34.85
N LEU A 2 2.55 7.35 -33.57
CA LEU A 2 2.77 6.16 -32.74
C LEU A 2 1.71 5.10 -33.11
N PRO A 3 2.10 3.83 -33.31
CA PRO A 3 1.12 2.77 -33.51
C PRO A 3 0.28 2.61 -32.24
N LEU A 4 -1.03 2.84 -32.35
CA LEU A 4 -1.95 2.88 -31.22
C LEU A 4 -1.89 1.60 -30.38
N THR A 5 -1.74 0.44 -31.02
CA THR A 5 -1.63 -0.87 -30.36
C THR A 5 -0.41 -0.99 -29.45
N GLU A 6 0.72 -0.40 -29.84
CA GLU A 6 1.96 -0.43 -29.04
C GLU A 6 1.88 0.49 -27.83
N VAL A 7 1.33 1.69 -28.01
CA VAL A 7 1.10 2.63 -26.91
C VAL A 7 0.15 2.04 -25.88
N LEU A 8 -0.92 1.38 -26.32
CA LEU A 8 -1.86 0.70 -25.43
C LEU A 8 -1.21 -0.47 -24.69
N GLY A 9 -0.35 -1.25 -25.36
CA GLY A 9 0.42 -2.31 -24.72
C GLY A 9 1.33 -1.78 -23.60
N LYS A 10 2.13 -0.74 -23.89
CA LYS A 10 3.01 -0.11 -22.88
C LYS A 10 2.24 0.49 -21.72
N LEU A 11 1.05 1.05 -21.97
CA LEU A 11 0.18 1.56 -20.92
C LEU A 11 -0.34 0.44 -20.02
N ASP A 12 -0.71 -0.70 -20.60
CA ASP A 12 -1.14 -1.87 -19.83
C ASP A 12 0.01 -2.49 -19.02
N ASP A 13 1.21 -2.61 -19.61
CA ASP A 13 2.41 -3.05 -18.89
C ASP A 13 2.72 -2.13 -17.71
N LYS A 14 2.59 -0.81 -17.89
CA LYS A 14 2.79 0.15 -16.81
C LYS A 14 1.73 0.00 -15.73
N ARG A 15 0.47 -0.18 -16.09
CA ARG A 15 -0.63 -0.46 -15.14
C ARG A 15 -0.31 -1.71 -14.32
N ILE A 16 0.04 -2.81 -14.97
CA ILE A 16 0.41 -4.08 -14.31
C ILE A 16 1.61 -3.89 -13.37
N GLY A 17 2.64 -3.16 -13.82
CA GLY A 17 3.82 -2.86 -13.00
C GLY A 17 3.49 -2.06 -11.74
N LEU A 18 2.63 -1.03 -11.84
CA LEU A 18 2.19 -0.23 -10.70
C LEU A 18 1.35 -1.04 -9.71
N LEU A 19 0.47 -1.92 -10.21
CA LEU A 19 -0.30 -2.84 -9.35
C LEU A 19 0.61 -3.84 -8.63
N GLY A 20 1.64 -4.34 -9.34
CA GLY A 20 2.70 -5.16 -8.74
C GLY A 20 3.45 -4.42 -7.62
N GLN A 21 3.75 -3.13 -7.80
CA GLN A 21 4.39 -2.31 -6.76
C GLN A 21 3.50 -2.13 -5.52
N ILE A 22 2.19 -1.94 -5.69
CA ILE A 22 1.26 -1.89 -4.56
C ILE A 22 1.32 -3.21 -3.78
N LYS A 23 1.17 -4.34 -4.48
CA LYS A 23 1.21 -5.67 -3.85
C LYS A 23 2.53 -5.88 -3.11
N GLN A 24 3.66 -5.60 -3.76
CA GLN A 24 4.97 -5.75 -3.14
C GLN A 24 5.14 -4.85 -1.92
N GLY A 25 4.71 -3.59 -2.00
CA GLY A 25 4.79 -2.67 -0.87
C GLY A 25 3.94 -3.11 0.34
N LEU A 26 2.80 -3.77 0.11
CA LEU A 26 2.00 -4.37 1.18
C LEU A 26 2.71 -5.57 1.82
N GLU A 27 3.36 -6.44 1.04
CA GLU A 27 4.18 -7.54 1.57
C GLU A 27 5.42 -7.03 2.33
N ASP A 28 6.08 -5.98 1.82
CA ASP A 28 7.21 -5.36 2.50
C ASP A 28 6.78 -4.73 3.83
N LEU A 29 5.60 -4.11 3.88
CA LEU A 29 5.02 -3.61 5.11
C LEU A 29 4.73 -4.75 6.09
N ARG A 30 4.18 -5.87 5.62
CA ARG A 30 3.97 -7.07 6.43
C ARG A 30 5.27 -7.60 7.03
N ASN A 31 6.34 -7.66 6.23
CA ASN A 31 7.67 -8.08 6.68
C ASN A 31 8.29 -7.08 7.68
N THR A 32 8.06 -5.79 7.48
CA THR A 32 8.50 -4.76 8.42
C THR A 32 7.79 -4.90 9.76
N LEU A 33 6.46 -5.03 9.75
CA LEU A 33 5.66 -5.17 10.97
C LEU A 33 5.92 -6.48 11.72
N SER A 34 6.34 -7.55 11.03
CA SER A 34 6.70 -8.83 11.67
C SER A 34 8.02 -8.77 12.44
N THR A 35 8.90 -7.82 12.09
CA THR A 35 10.20 -7.62 12.74
C THR A 35 10.21 -6.42 13.69
N GLU A 36 9.25 -5.49 13.57
CA GLU A 36 9.08 -4.34 14.46
C GLU A 36 8.63 -4.81 15.86
N ARG A 37 9.54 -4.77 16.84
CA ARG A 37 9.24 -5.22 18.22
C ARG A 37 8.53 -4.19 19.07
N PHE A 38 8.63 -2.90 18.72
CA PHE A 38 8.23 -1.81 19.59
C PHE A 38 7.84 -0.58 18.79
N CYS A 39 6.68 -0.01 19.09
CA CYS A 39 6.24 1.26 18.54
C CYS A 39 6.66 2.41 19.47
N ALA A 40 7.71 3.14 19.08
CA ALA A 40 8.22 4.28 19.82
C ALA A 40 7.18 5.39 20.01
N ALA A 41 6.33 5.63 19.00
CA ALA A 41 5.31 6.67 18.99
C ALA A 41 4.22 6.50 20.06
N ARG A 42 4.03 5.27 20.55
CA ARG A 42 3.02 4.88 21.54
C ARG A 42 3.64 4.24 22.78
N ASN A 43 4.96 4.13 22.83
CA ASN A 43 5.68 3.38 23.87
C ASN A 43 5.06 1.99 24.12
N SER A 44 4.82 1.22 23.05
CA SER A 44 4.04 -0.03 23.13
C SER A 44 4.62 -1.16 22.28
N TYR A 45 4.73 -2.34 22.89
CA TYR A 45 5.12 -3.60 22.24
C TYR A 45 3.96 -4.28 21.50
N SER A 46 2.71 -3.95 21.85
CA SER A 46 1.52 -4.57 21.26
C SER A 46 1.09 -3.93 19.95
N CYS A 47 1.56 -2.71 19.67
CA CYS A 47 1.12 -1.96 18.49
C CYS A 47 1.55 -2.62 17.16
N PRO A 48 2.83 -3.00 16.95
CA PRO A 48 3.24 -3.67 15.72
C PRO A 48 2.51 -5.01 15.45
N PRO A 49 2.42 -5.97 16.39
CA PRO A 49 1.77 -7.26 16.12
C PRO A 49 0.26 -7.12 15.87
N LEU A 50 -0.42 -6.16 16.53
CA LEU A 50 -1.84 -5.92 16.24
C LEU A 50 -2.04 -5.28 14.87
N THR A 51 -1.17 -4.35 14.48
CA THR A 51 -1.20 -3.74 13.14
C THR A 51 -0.91 -4.79 12.07
N LEU A 52 0.04 -5.69 12.33
CA LEU A 52 0.33 -6.84 11.47
C LEU A 52 -0.89 -7.75 11.32
N GLY A 53 -1.55 -8.11 12.42
CA GLY A 53 -2.76 -8.93 12.40
C GLY A 53 -3.86 -8.32 11.54
N SER A 54 -4.09 -7.01 11.66
CA SER A 54 -5.03 -6.27 10.80
C SER A 54 -4.60 -6.30 9.33
N LEU A 55 -3.32 -6.04 9.02
CA LEU A 55 -2.81 -6.07 7.65
C LEU A 55 -3.03 -7.46 7.01
N VAL A 56 -2.60 -8.52 7.69
CA VAL A 56 -2.70 -9.90 7.22
C VAL A 56 -4.16 -10.30 6.99
N GLN A 57 -5.05 -9.94 7.90
CA GLN A 57 -6.48 -10.22 7.76
C GLN A 57 -7.07 -9.54 6.51
N MET A 58 -6.71 -8.28 6.25
CA MET A 58 -7.26 -7.52 5.13
C MET A 58 -6.66 -7.95 3.79
N MET A 59 -5.35 -8.26 3.77
CA MET A 59 -4.71 -8.87 2.60
C MET A 59 -5.37 -10.20 2.25
N HIS A 60 -5.51 -11.12 3.21
CA HIS A 60 -6.19 -12.40 2.98
C HIS A 60 -7.65 -12.24 2.56
N GLY A 61 -8.39 -11.31 3.16
CA GLY A 61 -9.76 -11.02 2.76
C GLY A 61 -9.86 -10.55 1.30
N THR A 62 -8.86 -9.81 0.84
CA THR A 62 -8.78 -9.31 -0.54
C THR A 62 -8.29 -10.39 -1.52
N GLU A 63 -7.36 -11.24 -1.10
CA GLU A 63 -6.80 -12.34 -1.91
C GLU A 63 -7.81 -13.47 -2.15
N ASN A 64 -8.73 -13.71 -1.20
CA ASN A 64 -9.74 -14.75 -1.33
C ASN A 64 -10.92 -14.35 -2.24
N ASP A 65 -10.93 -13.13 -2.78
CA ASP A 65 -11.90 -12.72 -3.78
C ASP A 65 -11.52 -13.30 -5.16
N GLN A 66 -12.50 -13.80 -5.90
CA GLN A 66 -12.28 -14.47 -7.18
C GLN A 66 -11.69 -13.52 -8.23
N ASP A 67 -11.96 -12.22 -8.09
CA ASP A 67 -11.39 -11.14 -8.91
C ASP A 67 -10.38 -10.30 -8.13
N SER A 68 -9.52 -10.92 -7.30
CA SER A 68 -8.63 -10.20 -6.40
C SER A 68 -7.69 -9.21 -7.13
N PRO A 69 -7.68 -7.92 -6.75
CA PRO A 69 -6.74 -6.93 -7.25
C PRO A 69 -5.30 -7.11 -6.74
N LEU A 70 -5.07 -8.06 -5.82
CA LEU A 70 -3.75 -8.36 -5.27
C LEU A 70 -3.15 -9.65 -5.85
N ILE A 71 -3.86 -10.31 -6.76
CA ILE A 71 -3.40 -11.52 -7.43
C ILE A 71 -3.18 -11.22 -8.92
N ALA A 72 -1.96 -11.50 -9.39
CA ALA A 72 -1.64 -11.45 -10.80
C ALA A 72 -2.54 -12.44 -11.55
N PRO A 73 -3.08 -12.10 -12.73
CA PRO A 73 -2.58 -11.07 -13.65
C PRO A 73 -3.22 -9.66 -13.54
N PHE A 74 -3.97 -9.36 -12.47
CA PHE A 74 -4.60 -8.04 -12.25
C PHE A 74 -5.53 -7.56 -13.38
N HIS A 75 -6.20 -8.49 -14.08
CA HIS A 75 -7.10 -8.15 -15.18
C HIS A 75 -8.19 -7.17 -14.70
N MET A 76 -8.50 -6.17 -15.53
CA MET A 76 -9.58 -5.19 -15.31
C MET A 76 -9.44 -4.21 -14.14
N TRP A 77 -8.42 -4.33 -13.29
CA TRP A 77 -8.18 -3.38 -12.20
C TRP A 77 -7.37 -2.16 -12.64
N SER A 78 -7.88 -0.97 -12.35
CA SER A 78 -7.08 0.26 -12.42
C SER A 78 -6.31 0.48 -11.12
N VAL A 79 -5.19 1.20 -11.21
CA VAL A 79 -4.39 1.59 -10.03
C VAL A 79 -5.25 2.34 -9.01
N SER A 80 -6.10 3.27 -9.46
CA SER A 80 -7.01 4.02 -8.59
C SER A 80 -8.02 3.14 -7.84
N GLN A 81 -8.56 2.09 -8.47
CA GLN A 81 -9.49 1.18 -7.80
C GLN A 81 -8.79 0.40 -6.69
N VAL A 82 -7.57 -0.09 -6.93
CA VAL A 82 -6.80 -0.83 -5.92
C VAL A 82 -6.41 0.08 -4.76
N VAL A 83 -5.93 1.30 -5.04
CA VAL A 83 -5.64 2.31 -4.01
C VAL A 83 -6.90 2.62 -3.20
N GLY A 84 -8.02 2.88 -3.86
CA GLY A 84 -9.30 3.19 -3.19
C GLY A 84 -9.78 2.04 -2.29
N MET A 85 -9.68 0.80 -2.76
CA MET A 85 -10.03 -0.38 -1.96
C MET A 85 -9.16 -0.49 -0.70
N VAL A 86 -7.85 -0.32 -0.80
CA VAL A 86 -6.97 -0.38 0.38
C VAL A 86 -7.20 0.80 1.32
N GLN A 87 -7.54 1.99 0.80
CA GLN A 87 -7.91 3.14 1.64
C GLN A 87 -9.25 2.94 2.37
N LEU A 88 -10.15 2.13 1.81
CA LEU A 88 -11.43 1.76 2.41
C LEU A 88 -11.31 0.63 3.43
N TRP A 89 -10.14 0.00 3.57
CA TRP A 89 -9.91 -0.96 4.64
C TRP A 89 -10.30 -0.38 6.00
N PRO A 90 -11.02 -1.15 6.83
CA PRO A 90 -11.45 -0.68 8.14
C PRO A 90 -10.26 -0.12 8.90
N GLU A 91 -10.43 1.06 9.50
CA GLU A 91 -9.40 1.63 10.35
C GLU A 91 -9.40 0.86 11.67
N LEU A 92 -8.81 -0.32 11.63
CA LEU A 92 -8.46 -1.10 12.81
C LEU A 92 -7.32 -0.36 13.48
N ILE A 93 -7.68 0.65 14.28
CA ILE A 93 -6.79 1.16 15.32
C ILE A 93 -6.71 0.01 16.31
N PRO A 94 -5.54 -0.62 16.51
CA PRO A 94 -5.41 -1.65 17.51
C PRO A 94 -5.99 -1.16 18.84
N PHE A 95 -6.94 -1.91 19.41
CA PHE A 95 -7.53 -1.56 20.70
C PHE A 95 -6.41 -1.45 21.73
N HIS A 96 -6.17 -0.23 22.20
CA HIS A 96 -5.14 0.08 23.18
C HIS A 96 -5.79 0.84 24.33
N HIS A 97 -5.45 0.43 25.56
CA HIS A 97 -5.86 1.09 26.79
C HIS A 97 -5.17 2.46 26.93
N ALA A 98 -5.57 3.49 26.17
CA ALA A 98 -5.34 4.88 26.54
C ALA A 98 -6.09 5.85 25.61
N TYR A 99 -6.82 6.76 26.23
CA TYR A 99 -7.75 7.76 25.70
C TYR A 99 -7.20 8.79 24.68
N LYS A 100 -5.95 8.68 24.18
CA LYS A 100 -5.39 9.65 23.21
C LYS A 100 -5.46 9.13 21.78
N ARG A 101 -6.69 9.09 21.24
CA ARG A 101 -7.05 8.46 19.95
C ARG A 101 -6.39 9.04 18.68
N PHE A 102 -5.74 10.21 18.71
CA PHE A 102 -5.40 10.93 17.46
C PHE A 102 -3.97 11.51 17.35
N GLY A 103 -3.03 11.15 18.23
CA GLY A 103 -1.74 11.85 18.32
C GLY A 103 -0.48 11.11 17.84
N SER A 104 -0.47 9.78 17.82
CA SER A 104 0.79 9.06 17.61
C SER A 104 1.10 8.84 16.14
N ARG A 105 2.31 9.20 15.76
CA ARG A 105 2.84 9.06 14.41
C ARG A 105 4.07 8.16 14.41
N PHE A 106 4.14 7.20 13.50
CA PHE A 106 5.41 6.51 13.27
C PHE A 106 6.24 7.32 12.27
N VAL A 107 7.57 7.27 12.42
CA VAL A 107 8.50 7.84 11.44
C VAL A 107 8.85 6.72 10.48
N ASN A 108 8.58 6.93 9.19
CA ASN A 108 8.96 5.97 8.17
C ASN A 108 10.49 6.02 7.98
N PRO A 109 11.20 4.88 8.11
CA PRO A 109 12.66 4.86 8.01
C PRO A 109 13.18 5.20 6.60
N ASN A 110 12.37 5.00 5.56
CA ASN A 110 12.78 5.17 4.16
C ASN A 110 12.72 6.63 3.70
N ASN A 111 11.80 7.44 4.24
CA ASN A 111 11.60 8.83 3.80
C ASN A 111 11.62 9.85 4.95
N GLY A 112 11.75 9.41 6.20
CA GLY A 112 11.78 10.28 7.38
C GLY A 112 10.45 10.98 7.70
N GLN A 113 9.37 10.73 6.93
CA GLN A 113 8.08 11.36 7.15
C GLN A 113 7.30 10.68 8.28
N MET A 114 6.43 11.48 8.91
CA MET A 114 5.59 11.04 10.02
C MET A 114 4.18 10.72 9.55
N TYR A 115 3.75 9.48 9.73
CA TYR A 115 2.42 9.01 9.35
C TYR A 115 1.62 8.56 10.57
N PRO A 116 0.27 8.61 10.52
CA PRO A 116 -0.56 8.08 11.61
C PRO A 116 -0.17 6.65 11.98
N CYS A 117 -0.12 6.36 13.27
CA CYS A 117 0.12 5.01 13.76
C CYS A 117 -1.17 4.16 13.68
N SER A 118 -1.74 4.07 12.48
CA SER A 118 -2.87 3.22 12.10
C SER A 118 -2.47 2.39 10.89
N ILE A 119 -3.25 1.35 10.59
CA ILE A 119 -2.98 0.55 9.39
C ILE A 119 -3.02 1.39 8.11
N LYS A 120 -3.96 2.35 8.03
CA LYS A 120 -4.02 3.31 6.92
C LYS A 120 -2.78 4.18 6.86
N GLY A 121 -2.36 4.76 7.98
CA GLY A 121 -1.13 5.55 8.01
C GLY A 121 0.10 4.74 7.61
N ARG A 122 0.13 3.44 7.94
CA ARG A 122 1.21 2.52 7.58
C ARG A 122 1.22 2.12 6.11
N THR A 123 0.08 2.19 5.40
CA THR A 123 0.00 1.93 3.96
C THR A 123 0.23 3.18 3.10
N VAL A 124 0.09 4.40 3.63
CA VAL A 124 0.35 5.64 2.86
C VAL A 124 1.69 5.62 2.10
N PRO A 125 2.83 5.22 2.71
CA PRO A 125 4.10 5.20 1.98
C PRO A 125 4.13 4.27 0.76
N VAL A 126 3.32 3.20 0.78
CA VAL A 126 3.17 2.30 -0.37
C VAL A 126 2.55 3.06 -1.54
N PHE A 127 1.55 3.89 -1.27
CA PHE A 127 0.87 4.68 -2.29
C PHE A 127 1.66 5.89 -2.73
N ASP A 128 2.41 6.54 -1.82
CA ASP A 128 3.29 7.66 -2.17
C ASP A 128 4.31 7.23 -3.25
N ASN A 129 4.87 6.02 -3.14
CA ASN A 129 5.79 5.48 -4.14
C ASN A 129 5.14 5.29 -5.52
N VAL A 130 3.90 4.79 -5.54
CA VAL A 130 3.13 4.54 -6.77
C VAL A 130 2.72 5.86 -7.41
N GLU A 131 2.24 6.80 -6.61
CA GLU A 131 1.88 8.15 -7.03
C GLU A 131 3.08 8.87 -7.63
N GLN A 132 4.24 8.79 -6.98
CA GLN A 132 5.50 9.33 -7.52
C GLN A 132 5.89 8.65 -8.85
N ALA A 133 5.71 7.33 -8.97
CA ALA A 133 5.97 6.61 -10.21
C ALA A 133 5.04 7.03 -11.36
N ILE A 134 3.79 7.40 -11.05
CA ILE A 134 2.83 7.96 -12.01
C ILE A 134 3.22 9.37 -12.42
N GLN A 135 3.55 10.24 -11.45
CA GLN A 135 3.93 11.64 -11.71
C GLN A 135 5.20 11.76 -12.55
N ASN A 136 6.09 10.76 -12.48
CA ASN A 136 7.32 10.70 -13.26
C ASN A 136 7.13 10.12 -14.68
N LEU A 137 5.92 9.71 -15.07
CA LEU A 137 5.65 9.24 -16.43
C LEU A 137 5.78 10.37 -17.44
N ARG A 138 6.48 10.09 -18.53
CA ARG A 138 6.70 11.02 -19.64
C ARG A 138 6.18 10.42 -20.93
N PHE A 139 5.80 11.27 -21.87
CA PHE A 139 5.39 10.83 -23.20
C PHE A 139 6.45 9.96 -23.89
N ALA A 140 7.74 10.25 -23.67
CA ALA A 140 8.86 9.48 -24.18
C ALA A 140 8.87 8.01 -23.72
N ASP A 141 8.29 7.71 -22.54
CA ASP A 141 8.23 6.33 -22.02
C ASP A 141 7.27 5.44 -22.84
N PHE A 142 6.45 6.06 -23.70
CA PHE A 142 5.52 5.39 -24.62
C PHE A 142 5.97 5.48 -26.08
N GLN A 143 7.06 6.19 -26.36
CA GLN A 143 7.68 6.26 -27.68
C GLN A 143 8.67 5.11 -27.85
N GLY A 144 8.69 4.52 -29.05
CA GLY A 144 9.45 3.30 -29.36
C GLY A 144 8.55 2.40 -30.16
#